data_AF-A0A0A1TB82-F1
#
_entry.id   AF-A0A0A1TB82-F1
#
_cell.length_a   1.000
_cell.length_b   1.000
_cell.length_c   1.000
_cell.angle_alpha   90.00
_cell.angle_beta   90.00
_cell.angle_gamma   90.00
#
_symmetry.space_group_name_H-M   'P 1'
#
loop_
_entity.id
_entity.type
_entity.pdbx_description
1 polymer ?
#
loop_
_entity_poly.entity_id
_entity_poly.type
_entity_poly.pdbx_seq_one_letter_code
_entity_poly.pdbx_strand_id
1 'polypeptide(L)'
;MPPRRVTGVVDDGYDDVWIRYFEEFPTLPITANFLRVMGRRKDLTIDRTPFYDKPMIPMDLARYVRHGGPDMSHCLGLSYDSVPPQPLYDDEEAKLVWSHQFYAQDVFKYMKLNAIVFDEGQDFHHVNQARLSQELAGRITNLKGALPAELPAQLHKACEEALEDEAQDYSGVIQALVGDENILSGRNVLFDGLSPITECCPLTPRPALYDGSEPSTLQALLKQPGADKVLMPSLDGKQPAAPNFFLEIAPPQPVSKIFSHIKAQYVGTYGVRAMEFLKNYGKEKPVYGGNAYVFSAVFGVEDYHLDIFLHYQLAADPDGGTITDTIHTFRMDSVSLWNNASCRQAVATLRSVRAMAAEAREMLVDHALSKVK
;
A
#
# COMPACT_ATOMS: atom_id res chain seq x y z
N MET A 1 -6.61 30.24 -1.96
CA MET A 1 -7.99 30.10 -1.42
C MET A 1 -7.96 29.14 -0.26
N PRO A 2 -8.68 29.37 0.84
CA PRO A 2 -8.76 28.38 1.91
C PRO A 2 -9.62 27.19 1.45
N PRO A 3 -9.38 25.97 1.94
CA PRO A 3 -10.24 24.82 1.63
C PRO A 3 -11.62 25.03 2.28
N ARG A 4 -12.68 24.98 1.47
CA ARG A 4 -14.06 25.02 1.96
C ARG A 4 -14.41 23.67 2.58
N ARG A 5 -14.84 23.66 3.85
CA ARG A 5 -15.51 22.50 4.46
C ARG A 5 -16.84 22.25 3.75
N VAL A 6 -17.07 21.02 3.32
CA VAL A 6 -18.39 20.54 2.90
C VAL A 6 -19.02 19.86 4.11
N THR A 7 -20.05 20.48 4.67
CA THR A 7 -20.93 19.88 5.68
C THR A 7 -22.19 19.40 5.01
N GLY A 8 -22.41 18.09 4.97
CA GLY A 8 -23.66 17.46 4.56
C GLY A 8 -23.73 16.09 5.20
N VAL A 9 -24.75 15.87 6.01
CA VAL A 9 -25.09 14.58 6.61
C VAL A 9 -26.01 13.86 5.60
N VAL A 10 -25.60 12.68 5.16
CA VAL A 10 -26.44 11.77 4.36
C VAL A 10 -26.30 10.40 5.00
N ASP A 11 -27.44 9.81 5.33
CA ASP A 11 -27.64 8.76 6.32
C ASP A 11 -27.97 7.46 5.56
N ASP A 12 -26.95 6.89 4.91
CA ASP A 12 -27.00 5.56 4.29
C ASP A 12 -25.67 4.86 4.64
N GLY A 13 -25.70 3.72 5.34
CA GLY A 13 -24.54 3.03 5.94
C GLY A 13 -23.38 2.62 5.01
N TYR A 14 -23.43 2.97 3.72
CA TYR A 14 -22.38 2.80 2.73
C TYR A 14 -21.53 4.06 2.49
N ASP A 15 -21.94 5.23 2.98
CA ASP A 15 -21.14 6.47 2.95
C ASP A 15 -20.00 6.48 3.98
N ASP A 16 -20.05 5.57 4.98
CA ASP A 16 -19.02 5.42 6.01
C ASP A 16 -17.66 5.00 5.45
N VAL A 17 -17.62 4.27 4.33
CA VAL A 17 -16.36 3.87 3.69
C VAL A 17 -15.62 5.10 3.16
N TRP A 18 -16.34 6.04 2.55
CA TRP A 18 -15.73 7.29 2.09
C TRP A 18 -15.43 8.22 3.26
N ILE A 19 -16.28 8.28 4.29
CA ILE A 19 -16.04 9.13 5.47
C ILE A 19 -14.81 8.66 6.25
N ARG A 20 -14.72 7.37 6.63
CA ARG A 20 -13.52 6.79 7.26
C ARG A 20 -12.29 6.93 6.36
N TYR A 21 -12.44 6.79 5.04
CA TYR A 21 -11.36 7.02 4.08
C TYR A 21 -10.92 8.49 3.99
N PHE A 22 -11.84 9.46 4.06
CA PHE A 22 -11.50 10.89 4.14
C PHE A 22 -10.91 11.28 5.49
N GLU A 23 -11.27 10.58 6.58
CA GLU A 23 -10.64 10.72 7.89
C GLU A 23 -9.21 10.16 7.90
N GLU A 24 -8.95 9.08 7.15
CA GLU A 24 -7.61 8.49 6.99
C GLU A 24 -6.74 9.19 5.93
N PHE A 25 -7.34 9.81 4.91
CA PHE A 25 -6.65 10.41 3.76
C PHE A 25 -7.17 11.82 3.39
N PRO A 26 -7.17 12.81 4.32
CA PRO A 26 -7.83 14.11 4.15
C PRO A 26 -7.19 15.06 3.12
N THR A 27 -6.03 14.70 2.56
CA THR A 27 -5.13 15.59 1.83
C THR A 27 -4.93 15.22 0.36
N LEU A 28 -5.62 14.20 -0.16
CA LEU A 28 -5.49 13.79 -1.57
C LEU A 28 -6.00 14.89 -2.53
N PRO A 29 -5.22 15.27 -3.57
CA PRO A 29 -5.67 16.23 -4.57
C PRO A 29 -6.94 15.74 -5.28
N ILE A 30 -7.92 16.62 -5.39
CA ILE A 30 -9.16 16.40 -6.13
C ILE A 30 -8.81 16.22 -7.63
N THR A 31 -8.79 14.98 -8.13
CA THR A 31 -8.51 14.67 -9.55
C THR A 31 -9.74 14.89 -10.43
N ALA A 32 -9.56 15.01 -11.75
CA ALA A 32 -10.67 15.12 -12.69
C ALA A 32 -11.57 13.86 -12.68
N ASN A 33 -11.00 12.68 -12.46
CA ASN A 33 -11.76 11.44 -12.31
C ASN A 33 -12.48 11.40 -10.96
N PHE A 34 -11.87 11.88 -9.89
CA PHE A 34 -12.50 12.04 -8.58
C PHE A 34 -13.70 13.00 -8.65
N LEU A 35 -13.58 14.16 -9.32
CA LEU A 35 -14.70 15.07 -9.58
C LEU A 35 -15.79 14.43 -10.44
N ARG A 36 -15.40 13.58 -11.40
CA ARG A 36 -16.33 12.83 -12.23
C ARG A 36 -17.04 11.70 -11.46
N VAL A 37 -16.45 11.18 -10.39
CA VAL A 37 -17.08 10.23 -9.46
C VAL A 37 -18.03 10.97 -8.51
N MET A 38 -17.59 12.07 -7.90
CA MET A 38 -18.41 12.91 -7.01
C MET A 38 -19.59 13.57 -7.74
N GLY A 39 -19.39 14.00 -8.99
CA GLY A 39 -20.43 14.59 -9.84
C GLY A 39 -21.45 13.59 -10.39
N ARG A 40 -21.23 12.26 -10.21
CA ARG A 40 -22.25 11.24 -10.50
C ARG A 40 -23.20 11.00 -9.33
N ARG A 41 -22.81 11.36 -8.10
CA ARG A 41 -23.61 11.16 -6.88
C ARG A 41 -24.34 12.41 -6.39
N LYS A 42 -23.91 13.59 -6.82
CA LYS A 42 -24.64 14.82 -6.54
C LYS A 42 -25.16 15.39 -7.85
N ASP A 43 -26.46 15.69 -7.87
CA ASP A 43 -27.01 16.84 -8.59
C ASP A 43 -26.39 18.15 -8.05
N LEU A 44 -25.06 18.24 -8.05
CA LEU A 44 -24.35 19.50 -7.92
C LEU A 44 -24.46 20.15 -9.29
N THR A 45 -25.47 21.01 -9.43
CA THR A 45 -25.51 22.04 -10.45
C THR A 45 -24.27 22.92 -10.32
N ILE A 46 -23.20 22.51 -11.01
CA ILE A 46 -22.09 23.40 -11.33
C ILE A 46 -22.62 24.32 -12.41
N ASP A 47 -22.86 25.57 -12.05
CA ASP A 47 -23.19 26.64 -13.00
C ASP A 47 -22.00 26.78 -13.98
N ARG A 48 -22.17 26.22 -15.17
CA ARG A 48 -21.17 26.29 -16.23
C ARG A 48 -21.46 27.54 -17.03
N THR A 49 -20.85 28.67 -16.66
CA THR A 49 -20.61 29.72 -17.64
C THR A 49 -19.50 29.27 -18.59
N PRO A 50 -19.77 29.04 -19.89
CA PRO A 50 -18.76 28.57 -20.83
C PRO A 50 -18.00 29.76 -21.45
N PHE A 51 -16.68 29.70 -21.44
CA PHE A 51 -15.83 30.54 -22.30
C PHE A 51 -15.49 29.78 -23.60
N TYR A 52 -16.01 30.32 -24.70
CA TYR A 52 -15.62 30.30 -26.13
C TYR A 52 -15.63 29.03 -27.01
N ASP A 53 -16.48 29.15 -28.06
CA ASP A 53 -16.29 28.92 -29.51
C ASP A 53 -15.70 27.60 -30.05
N LYS A 54 -16.60 26.69 -30.48
CA LYS A 54 -16.48 25.85 -31.69
C LYS A 54 -17.84 25.22 -32.07
N PRO A 55 -18.06 24.78 -33.33
CA PRO A 55 -19.36 24.78 -34.00
C PRO A 55 -20.35 23.79 -33.39
N MET A 56 -21.58 24.28 -33.26
CA MET A 56 -22.71 23.67 -32.59
C MET A 56 -23.16 22.40 -33.32
N ILE A 57 -22.96 21.23 -32.71
CA ILE A 57 -23.73 20.03 -33.07
C ILE A 57 -25.18 20.32 -32.62
N PRO A 58 -26.19 20.24 -33.49
CA PRO A 58 -27.58 20.44 -33.09
C PRO A 58 -27.92 19.48 -31.95
N MET A 59 -28.39 20.05 -30.83
CA MET A 59 -28.57 19.35 -29.54
C MET A 59 -29.46 18.10 -29.63
N ASP A 60 -30.31 18.05 -30.65
CA ASP A 60 -31.25 16.97 -30.92
C ASP A 60 -30.57 15.69 -31.43
N LEU A 61 -29.45 15.83 -32.17
CA LEU A 61 -28.69 14.69 -32.68
C LEU A 61 -27.91 13.97 -31.58
N ALA A 62 -27.36 14.75 -30.62
CA ALA A 62 -26.67 14.21 -29.45
C ALA A 62 -27.64 13.50 -28.48
N ARG A 63 -28.91 13.89 -28.46
CA ARG A 63 -29.96 13.20 -27.69
C ARG A 63 -30.38 11.88 -28.34
N TYR A 64 -30.49 11.83 -29.66
CA TYR A 64 -30.89 10.61 -30.38
C TYR A 64 -29.91 9.43 -30.18
N VAL A 65 -28.60 9.71 -30.13
CA VAL A 65 -27.56 8.69 -29.86
C VAL A 65 -27.59 8.19 -28.41
N ARG A 66 -27.95 9.04 -27.44
CA ARG A 66 -28.01 8.65 -26.02
C ARG A 66 -29.22 7.81 -25.66
N HIS A 67 -30.25 7.79 -26.50
CA HIS A 67 -31.50 7.06 -26.27
C HIS A 67 -31.67 5.82 -27.17
N GLY A 68 -30.57 5.27 -27.70
CA GLY A 68 -30.57 3.97 -28.38
C GLY A 68 -30.76 4.01 -29.91
N GLY A 69 -30.57 5.16 -30.56
CA GLY A 69 -30.51 5.22 -32.03
C GLY A 69 -29.20 4.64 -32.60
N PRO A 70 -29.18 4.17 -33.87
CA PRO A 70 -27.98 3.62 -34.51
C PRO A 70 -26.88 4.67 -34.67
N ASP A 71 -25.63 4.25 -34.45
CA ASP A 71 -24.45 5.12 -34.50
C ASP A 71 -24.17 5.61 -35.94
N MET A 72 -24.16 6.93 -36.13
CA MET A 72 -23.95 7.59 -37.41
C MET A 72 -22.53 8.16 -37.56
N SER A 73 -21.61 7.83 -36.64
CA SER A 73 -20.22 8.33 -36.61
C SER A 73 -19.45 8.06 -37.91
N HIS A 74 -19.80 6.98 -38.63
CA HIS A 74 -19.23 6.63 -39.94
C HIS A 74 -19.57 7.65 -41.04
N CYS A 75 -20.71 8.35 -40.94
CA CYS A 75 -21.08 9.40 -41.90
C CYS A 75 -20.36 10.73 -41.64
N LEU A 76 -19.75 10.89 -40.46
CA LEU A 76 -19.07 12.12 -40.03
C LEU A 76 -17.53 12.02 -40.06
N GLY A 77 -16.98 10.88 -40.49
CA GLY A 77 -15.54 10.69 -40.68
C GLY A 77 -14.70 10.67 -39.39
N LEU A 78 -15.33 10.48 -38.23
CA LEU A 78 -14.64 10.43 -36.94
C LEU A 78 -14.29 8.97 -36.59
N SER A 79 -13.02 8.61 -36.71
CA SER A 79 -12.48 7.31 -36.29
C SER A 79 -12.13 7.37 -34.79
N TYR A 80 -12.81 6.59 -33.97
CA TYR A 80 -12.40 6.31 -32.59
C TYR A 80 -11.82 4.90 -32.54
N ASP A 81 -10.51 4.81 -32.37
CA ASP A 81 -9.87 3.55 -32.03
C ASP A 81 -10.27 3.15 -30.60
N SER A 82 -11.11 2.12 -30.53
CA SER A 82 -11.32 1.19 -29.42
C SER A 82 -11.61 1.79 -28.03
N VAL A 83 -12.86 2.26 -27.83
CA VAL A 83 -13.49 2.23 -26.49
C VAL A 83 -14.23 0.89 -26.37
N PRO A 84 -13.93 0.03 -25.37
CA PRO A 84 -14.68 -1.21 -25.21
C PRO A 84 -16.14 -0.90 -24.83
N PRO A 85 -17.11 -1.72 -25.29
CA PRO A 85 -18.52 -1.46 -25.08
C PRO A 85 -18.85 -1.44 -23.59
N GLN A 86 -19.56 -0.41 -23.14
CA GLN A 86 -20.10 -0.35 -21.78
C GLN A 86 -21.27 -1.33 -21.67
N PRO A 87 -21.29 -2.24 -20.68
CA PRO A 87 -22.49 -2.97 -20.38
C PRO A 87 -23.49 -2.05 -19.65
N LEU A 88 -24.75 -2.09 -20.09
CA LEU A 88 -25.90 -1.53 -19.38
C LEU A 88 -26.12 -2.35 -18.10
N TYR A 89 -25.53 -1.95 -16.99
CA TYR A 89 -25.91 -2.43 -15.66
C TYR A 89 -26.45 -1.27 -14.84
N ASP A 90 -27.64 -1.47 -14.31
CA ASP A 90 -28.38 -0.49 -13.52
C ASP A 90 -28.23 -0.72 -12.01
N ASP A 91 -27.12 -1.33 -11.58
CA ASP A 91 -26.81 -1.51 -10.15
C ASP A 91 -25.89 -0.40 -9.63
N GLU A 92 -26.35 0.30 -8.60
CA GLU A 92 -25.56 1.32 -7.89
C GLU A 92 -24.27 0.74 -7.30
N GLU A 93 -24.29 -0.52 -6.89
CA GLU A 93 -23.15 -1.26 -6.37
C GLU A 93 -22.05 -1.44 -7.42
N ALA A 94 -22.42 -1.76 -8.68
CA ALA A 94 -21.48 -1.82 -9.78
C ALA A 94 -20.88 -0.44 -10.10
N LYS A 95 -21.70 0.63 -10.09
CA LYS A 95 -21.22 2.01 -10.27
C LYS A 95 -20.23 2.42 -9.17
N LEU A 96 -20.46 1.96 -7.93
CA LEU A 96 -19.61 2.18 -6.77
C LEU A 96 -18.25 1.47 -6.91
N VAL A 97 -18.24 0.16 -7.17
CA VAL A 97 -17.01 -0.64 -7.36
C VAL A 97 -16.12 -0.06 -8.46
N TRP A 98 -16.71 0.30 -9.61
CA TRP A 98 -15.97 0.94 -10.70
C TRP A 98 -15.38 2.30 -10.28
N SER A 99 -16.12 3.11 -9.52
CA SER A 99 -15.63 4.42 -9.06
C SER A 99 -14.44 4.33 -8.10
N HIS A 100 -14.45 3.35 -7.20
CA HIS A 100 -13.34 3.07 -6.29
C HIS A 100 -12.12 2.50 -7.04
N GLN A 101 -12.33 1.65 -8.04
CA GLN A 101 -11.26 1.09 -8.85
C GLN A 101 -10.54 2.16 -9.68
N PHE A 102 -11.26 3.12 -10.27
CA PHE A 102 -10.65 4.25 -10.97
C PHE A 102 -9.86 5.18 -10.04
N TYR A 103 -10.34 5.39 -8.81
CA TYR A 103 -9.63 6.20 -7.84
C TYR A 103 -8.36 5.52 -7.31
N ALA A 104 -8.44 4.21 -7.02
CA ALA A 104 -7.28 3.40 -6.70
C ALA A 104 -6.24 3.43 -7.83
N GLN A 105 -6.69 3.35 -9.09
CA GLN A 105 -5.83 3.49 -10.27
C GLN A 105 -5.19 4.88 -10.38
N ASP A 106 -5.90 5.95 -10.06
CA ASP A 106 -5.34 7.30 -10.00
C ASP A 106 -4.25 7.37 -8.92
N VAL A 107 -4.55 6.95 -7.68
CA VAL A 107 -3.57 6.90 -6.58
C VAL A 107 -2.33 6.08 -6.98
N PHE A 108 -2.53 4.89 -7.57
CA PHE A 108 -1.46 4.05 -8.11
C PHE A 108 -0.64 4.77 -9.18
N LYS A 109 -1.31 5.44 -10.12
CA LYS A 109 -0.67 6.17 -11.21
C LYS A 109 0.17 7.32 -10.66
N TYR A 110 -0.32 8.03 -9.63
CA TYR A 110 0.44 9.07 -8.95
C TYR A 110 1.65 8.53 -8.18
N MET A 111 1.53 7.38 -7.51
CA MET A 111 2.67 6.72 -6.84
C MET A 111 3.71 6.20 -7.83
N LYS A 112 3.28 5.58 -8.94
CA LYS A 112 4.15 5.12 -10.05
C LYS A 112 4.91 6.27 -10.72
N LEU A 113 4.31 7.45 -10.80
CA LEU A 113 4.91 8.60 -11.47
C LEU A 113 6.11 9.23 -10.73
N ASN A 114 6.29 8.97 -9.43
CA ASN A 114 7.16 9.82 -8.61
C ASN A 114 8.23 9.13 -7.74
N ALA A 115 8.22 7.80 -7.52
CA ALA A 115 9.29 7.12 -6.74
C ALA A 115 9.24 5.58 -6.68
N ILE A 116 8.18 4.92 -7.18
CA ILE A 116 7.95 3.49 -6.92
C ILE A 116 7.75 2.73 -8.24
N VAL A 117 8.60 1.73 -8.48
CA VAL A 117 8.45 0.80 -9.60
C VAL A 117 7.96 -0.55 -9.10
N PHE A 118 7.00 -1.09 -9.84
CA PHE A 118 6.41 -2.38 -9.58
C PHE A 118 6.96 -3.37 -10.59
N ASP A 119 7.73 -4.33 -10.08
CA ASP A 119 8.30 -5.38 -10.90
C ASP A 119 7.24 -6.49 -11.05
N GLU A 120 6.32 -6.30 -12.00
CA GLU A 120 5.39 -7.35 -12.42
C GLU A 120 6.12 -8.31 -13.39
N GLY A 121 6.84 -9.31 -12.87
CA GLY A 121 7.52 -10.31 -13.70
C GLY A 121 8.50 -11.19 -12.93
N GLN A 122 8.88 -12.33 -13.52
CA GLN A 122 9.80 -13.30 -12.91
C GLN A 122 11.30 -12.96 -13.07
N ASP A 123 11.63 -11.86 -13.75
CA ASP A 123 13.00 -11.61 -14.25
C ASP A 123 13.79 -10.54 -13.48
N PHE A 124 13.28 -10.02 -12.36
CA PHE A 124 14.03 -9.03 -11.57
C PHE A 124 14.80 -9.66 -10.40
N HIS A 125 16.11 -9.75 -10.61
CA HIS A 125 17.08 -10.30 -9.65
C HIS A 125 17.57 -9.20 -8.70
N HIS A 126 16.93 -9.06 -7.54
CA HIS A 126 17.59 -8.41 -6.41
C HIS A 126 18.85 -9.21 -6.03
N VAL A 127 19.90 -8.52 -5.59
CA VAL A 127 21.26 -9.09 -5.53
C VAL A 127 21.34 -10.27 -4.54
N ASN A 128 20.52 -10.27 -3.49
CA ASN A 128 20.46 -11.33 -2.50
C ASN A 128 19.37 -12.40 -2.75
N GLN A 129 18.77 -12.49 -3.93
CA GLN A 129 17.65 -13.42 -4.20
C GLN A 129 17.97 -14.88 -3.89
N ALA A 130 19.07 -15.42 -4.42
CA ALA A 130 19.44 -16.81 -4.19
C ALA A 130 19.63 -17.13 -2.69
N ARG A 131 20.28 -16.21 -1.95
CA ARG A 131 20.48 -16.33 -0.50
C ARG A 131 19.16 -16.27 0.24
N LEU A 132 18.30 -15.28 -0.06
CA LEU A 132 17.00 -15.13 0.58
C LEU A 132 16.12 -16.36 0.36
N SER A 133 16.04 -16.86 -0.87
CA SER A 133 15.25 -18.06 -1.20
C SER A 133 15.73 -19.30 -0.44
N GLN A 134 17.06 -19.52 -0.35
CA GLN A 134 17.62 -20.66 0.37
C GLN A 134 17.35 -20.59 1.87
N GLU A 135 17.58 -19.42 2.46
CA GLU A 135 17.40 -19.18 3.90
C GLU A 135 15.91 -19.29 4.28
N LEU A 136 15.03 -18.71 3.47
CA LEU A 136 13.59 -18.73 3.65
C LEU A 136 13.04 -20.16 3.59
N ALA A 137 13.46 -20.98 2.61
CA ALA A 137 13.02 -22.37 2.49
C ALA A 137 13.34 -23.20 3.75
N GLY A 138 14.53 -23.01 4.33
CA GLY A 138 14.94 -23.66 5.58
C GLY A 138 14.08 -23.22 6.77
N ARG A 139 13.87 -21.91 6.93
CA ARG A 139 13.06 -21.34 8.02
C ARG A 139 11.61 -21.80 7.94
N ILE A 140 11.01 -21.78 6.76
CA ILE A 140 9.62 -22.21 6.59
C ILE A 140 9.47 -23.69 6.96
N THR A 141 10.39 -24.54 6.51
CA THR A 141 10.34 -25.98 6.83
C THR A 141 10.36 -26.21 8.34
N ASN A 142 11.24 -25.50 9.06
CA ASN A 142 11.37 -25.62 10.52
C ASN A 142 10.12 -25.06 11.25
N LEU A 143 9.69 -23.84 10.90
CA LEU A 143 8.56 -23.18 11.55
C LEU A 143 7.24 -23.90 11.29
N LYS A 144 7.01 -24.37 10.06
CA LYS A 144 5.81 -25.13 9.71
C LYS A 144 5.67 -26.39 10.56
N GLY A 145 6.76 -27.02 10.99
CA GLY A 145 6.69 -28.14 11.94
C GLY A 145 6.25 -27.72 13.34
N ALA A 146 6.67 -26.53 13.78
CA ALA A 146 6.45 -26.01 15.13
C ALA A 146 5.12 -25.26 15.33
N LEU A 147 4.45 -24.82 14.25
CA LEU A 147 3.16 -24.12 14.37
C LEU A 147 2.09 -25.01 15.03
N PRO A 148 1.23 -24.46 15.91
CA PRO A 148 0.14 -25.22 16.51
C PRO A 148 -0.78 -25.86 15.45
N ALA A 149 -1.37 -27.01 15.78
CA ALA A 149 -2.26 -27.72 14.87
C ALA A 149 -3.60 -26.98 14.69
N GLU A 150 -4.01 -26.27 15.73
CA GLU A 150 -5.22 -25.48 15.84
C GLU A 150 -5.13 -24.10 15.17
N LEU A 151 -3.94 -23.67 14.75
CA LEU A 151 -3.72 -22.35 14.13
C LEU A 151 -4.70 -22.03 12.98
N PRO A 152 -4.97 -22.93 12.02
CA PRO A 152 -5.93 -22.64 10.96
C PRO A 152 -7.33 -22.38 11.49
N ALA A 153 -7.78 -23.14 12.49
CA ALA A 153 -9.09 -22.95 13.11
C ALA A 153 -9.15 -21.64 13.91
N GLN A 154 -8.08 -21.29 14.62
CA GLN A 154 -7.97 -20.02 15.35
C GLN A 154 -8.01 -18.82 14.40
N LEU A 155 -7.26 -18.87 13.29
CA LEU A 155 -7.29 -17.81 12.28
C LEU A 155 -8.68 -17.68 11.64
N HIS A 156 -9.32 -18.81 11.31
CA HIS A 156 -10.66 -18.80 10.75
C HIS A 156 -11.67 -18.15 11.68
N LYS A 157 -11.68 -18.57 12.96
CA LYS A 157 -12.53 -17.98 13.99
C LYS A 157 -12.27 -16.48 14.18
N ALA A 158 -11.01 -16.06 14.19
CA ALA A 158 -10.66 -14.65 14.32
C ALA A 158 -11.13 -13.81 13.11
N CYS A 159 -11.11 -14.38 11.90
CA CYS A 159 -11.69 -13.73 10.73
C CYS A 159 -13.20 -13.60 10.85
N GLU A 160 -13.92 -14.68 11.24
CA GLU A 160 -15.38 -14.63 11.44
C GLU A 160 -15.76 -13.55 12.46
N GLU A 161 -15.10 -13.51 13.61
CA GLU A 161 -15.32 -12.50 14.64
C GLU A 161 -15.07 -11.08 14.12
N ALA A 162 -14.01 -10.87 13.32
CA ALA A 162 -13.70 -9.57 12.75
C ALA A 162 -14.68 -9.12 11.64
N LEU A 163 -15.32 -10.06 10.94
CA LEU A 163 -16.34 -9.76 9.94
C LEU A 163 -17.68 -9.38 10.58
N GLU A 164 -17.97 -9.90 11.77
CA GLU A 164 -19.18 -9.58 12.54
C GLU A 164 -19.03 -8.31 13.39
N ASP A 165 -17.80 -7.87 13.66
CA ASP A 165 -17.52 -6.68 14.47
C ASP A 165 -17.75 -5.38 13.69
N GLU A 166 -18.73 -4.58 14.11
CA GLU A 166 -19.01 -3.24 13.57
C GLU A 166 -17.82 -2.28 13.74
N ALA A 167 -16.97 -2.49 14.76
CA ALA A 167 -15.76 -1.73 14.98
C ALA A 167 -14.60 -2.16 14.07
N GLN A 168 -14.71 -3.32 13.40
CA GLN A 168 -13.68 -3.90 12.54
C GLN A 168 -12.32 -4.07 13.24
N ASP A 169 -12.32 -4.60 14.47
CA ASP A 169 -11.08 -4.90 15.19
C ASP A 169 -10.40 -6.17 14.65
N TYR A 170 -9.32 -5.98 13.89
CA TYR A 170 -8.52 -7.08 13.35
C TYR A 170 -7.44 -7.59 14.32
N SER A 171 -7.49 -7.23 15.61
CA SER A 171 -6.47 -7.62 16.59
C SER A 171 -6.27 -9.12 16.69
N GLY A 172 -7.36 -9.91 16.67
CA GLY A 172 -7.32 -11.37 16.70
C GLY A 172 -6.70 -11.96 15.44
N VAL A 173 -7.05 -11.44 14.26
CA VAL A 173 -6.51 -11.87 12.97
C VAL A 173 -5.01 -11.62 12.92
N ILE A 174 -4.58 -10.40 13.27
CA ILE A 174 -3.16 -10.06 13.33
C ILE A 174 -2.44 -10.99 14.31
N GLN A 175 -2.98 -11.23 15.51
CA GLN A 175 -2.38 -12.12 16.50
C GLN A 175 -2.21 -13.55 15.97
N ALA A 176 -3.22 -14.10 15.28
CA ALA A 176 -3.12 -15.43 14.68
C ALA A 176 -2.03 -15.51 13.60
N LEU A 177 -1.93 -14.48 12.74
CA LEU A 177 -0.92 -14.41 11.69
C LEU A 177 0.51 -14.28 12.26
N VAL A 178 0.72 -13.31 13.17
CA VAL A 178 2.06 -12.93 13.64
C VAL A 178 2.56 -13.79 14.80
N GLY A 179 1.66 -14.28 15.64
CA GLY A 179 1.98 -15.05 16.84
C GLY A 179 2.73 -14.27 17.91
N ASP A 180 3.20 -14.98 18.94
CA ASP A 180 3.90 -14.42 20.10
C ASP A 180 5.40 -14.20 19.88
N GLU A 181 5.81 -13.88 18.64
CA GLU A 181 7.21 -13.59 18.37
C GLU A 181 7.68 -12.37 19.16
N ASN A 182 8.85 -12.48 19.78
CA ASN A 182 9.46 -11.39 20.56
C ASN A 182 10.13 -10.35 19.63
N ILE A 183 9.36 -9.84 18.66
CA ILE A 183 9.74 -8.74 17.78
C ILE A 183 8.95 -7.53 18.23
N LEU A 184 9.64 -6.42 18.49
CA LEU A 184 8.98 -5.20 18.91
C LEU A 184 8.15 -4.62 17.74
N SER A 185 6.83 -4.49 17.96
CA SER A 185 5.88 -4.07 16.93
C SER A 185 5.01 -2.90 17.39
N GLY A 186 4.65 -2.03 16.46
CA GLY A 186 3.61 -1.02 16.63
C GLY A 186 2.34 -1.42 15.87
N ARG A 187 1.17 -0.98 16.36
CA ARG A 187 -0.13 -1.26 15.74
C ARG A 187 -0.91 0.01 15.51
N ASN A 188 -1.47 0.19 14.31
CA ASN A 188 -2.27 1.36 13.93
C ASN A 188 -1.59 2.70 14.24
N VAL A 189 -0.26 2.74 14.17
CA VAL A 189 0.54 3.95 14.45
C VAL A 189 0.55 4.84 13.22
N LEU A 190 0.22 6.11 13.40
CA LEU A 190 0.36 7.11 12.34
C LEU A 190 1.84 7.48 12.16
N PHE A 191 2.34 7.42 10.93
CA PHE A 191 3.72 7.72 10.59
C PHE A 191 3.98 9.23 10.43
N ASP A 192 3.68 10.01 11.47
CA ASP A 192 3.76 11.48 11.49
C ASP A 192 5.18 12.02 11.76
N GLY A 193 6.13 11.16 12.12
CA GLY A 193 7.52 11.52 12.37
C GLY A 193 8.41 11.52 11.12
N LEU A 194 8.03 10.77 10.08
CA LEU A 194 8.84 10.56 8.88
C LEU A 194 8.63 11.66 7.84
N SER A 195 9.70 12.05 7.15
CA SER A 195 9.58 12.92 5.99
C SER A 195 8.83 12.21 4.86
N PRO A 196 7.88 12.87 4.18
CA PRO A 196 7.17 12.28 3.04
C PRO A 196 8.11 11.71 1.97
N ILE A 197 7.69 10.64 1.29
CA ILE A 197 8.43 10.05 0.17
C ILE A 197 8.42 10.97 -1.05
N THR A 198 7.31 11.68 -1.28
CA THR A 198 7.15 12.61 -2.40
C THR A 198 6.49 13.89 -1.92
N GLU A 199 6.89 15.03 -2.50
CA GLU A 199 6.34 16.35 -2.15
C GLU A 199 4.84 16.49 -2.46
N CYS A 200 4.35 15.66 -3.39
CA CYS A 200 2.99 15.73 -3.93
C CYS A 200 2.01 14.72 -3.30
N CYS A 201 2.49 13.81 -2.44
CA CYS A 201 1.65 12.81 -1.79
C CYS A 201 1.67 13.00 -0.25
N PRO A 202 0.72 13.80 0.29
CA PRO A 202 0.61 14.08 1.72
C PRO A 202 -0.01 12.92 2.52
N LEU A 203 0.09 11.68 2.02
CA LEU A 203 -0.46 10.50 2.66
C LEU A 203 0.45 10.13 3.83
N THR A 204 -0.04 10.29 5.05
CA THR A 204 0.67 9.82 6.25
C THR A 204 0.29 8.37 6.49
N PRO A 205 1.19 7.40 6.30
CA PRO A 205 0.83 6.00 6.43
C PRO A 205 0.38 5.63 7.85
N ARG A 206 -0.51 4.64 7.93
CA ARG A 206 -0.93 4.00 9.18
C ARG A 206 -1.06 2.49 8.93
N PRO A 207 0.04 1.72 9.09
CA PRO A 207 -0.01 0.27 8.92
C PRO A 207 -0.77 -0.40 10.06
N ALA A 208 -1.45 -1.51 9.76
CA ALA A 208 -2.15 -2.30 10.77
C ALA A 208 -1.17 -2.86 11.81
N LEU A 209 0.00 -3.32 11.34
CA LEU A 209 1.15 -3.65 12.17
C LEU A 209 2.45 -3.31 11.45
N TYR A 210 3.47 -2.93 12.20
CA TYR A 210 4.84 -2.86 11.70
C TYR A 210 5.84 -3.29 12.78
N ASP A 211 7.00 -3.81 12.35
CA ASP A 211 8.08 -4.19 13.25
C ASP A 211 9.22 -3.15 13.21
N GLY A 212 9.84 -2.92 14.35
CA GLY A 212 10.95 -1.96 14.50
C GLY A 212 11.89 -2.30 15.66
N SER A 213 12.81 -1.40 15.92
CA SER A 213 13.77 -1.46 17.03
C SER A 213 13.35 -0.53 18.16
N GLU A 214 13.80 -0.85 19.38
CA GLU A 214 13.60 0.01 20.54
C GLU A 214 14.22 1.40 20.30
N PRO A 215 13.45 2.50 20.44
CA PRO A 215 13.96 3.86 20.22
C PRO A 215 15.20 4.20 21.03
N SER A 216 15.32 3.68 22.26
CA SER A 216 16.48 3.96 23.11
C SER A 216 17.80 3.46 22.50
N THR A 217 17.75 2.37 21.72
CA THR A 217 18.93 1.79 21.06
C THR A 217 19.47 2.71 19.96
N LEU A 218 18.62 3.57 19.38
CA LEU A 218 18.98 4.45 18.26
C LEU A 218 19.41 5.85 18.70
N GLN A 219 19.39 6.18 20.01
CA GLN A 219 19.66 7.53 20.51
C GLN A 219 20.98 8.13 20.00
N ALA A 220 22.01 7.29 19.86
CA ALA A 220 23.31 7.73 19.33
C ALA A 220 23.23 8.11 17.84
N LEU A 221 22.47 7.37 17.04
CA LEU A 221 22.25 7.63 15.61
C LEU A 221 21.39 8.87 15.39
N LEU A 222 20.42 9.12 16.28
CA LEU A 222 19.51 10.27 16.21
C LEU A 222 20.22 11.62 16.37
N LYS A 223 21.49 11.64 16.77
CA LYS A 223 22.32 12.86 16.79
C LYS A 223 22.70 13.33 15.38
N GLN A 224 22.68 12.44 14.38
CA GLN A 224 22.91 12.85 13.00
C GLN A 224 21.71 13.66 12.48
N PRO A 225 21.93 14.85 11.87
CA PRO A 225 20.85 15.66 11.35
C PRO A 225 19.96 14.89 10.36
N GLY A 226 18.65 14.94 10.58
CA GLY A 226 17.64 14.29 9.74
C GLY A 226 17.43 12.79 10.00
N ALA A 227 18.20 12.17 10.92
CA ALA A 227 18.02 10.76 11.27
C ALA A 227 16.63 10.48 11.87
N ASP A 228 16.10 11.42 12.66
CA ASP A 228 14.75 11.33 13.24
C ASP A 228 13.68 11.21 12.15
N LYS A 229 13.81 11.98 11.06
CA LYS A 229 12.87 12.01 9.93
C LYS A 229 12.90 10.77 9.04
N VAL A 230 13.82 9.85 9.30
CA VAL A 230 13.99 8.60 8.55
C VAL A 230 13.77 7.38 9.44
N LEU A 231 14.17 7.46 10.71
CA LEU A 231 14.13 6.34 11.64
C LEU A 231 12.98 6.38 12.63
N MET A 232 12.29 7.51 12.85
CA MET A 232 11.23 7.61 13.87
C MET A 232 9.86 7.68 13.21
N PRO A 233 9.09 6.57 13.17
CA PRO A 233 7.76 6.57 12.58
C PRO A 233 6.83 7.59 13.22
N SER A 234 6.86 7.71 14.54
CA SER A 234 5.98 8.63 15.29
C SER A 234 6.76 9.73 16.01
N LEU A 235 6.13 10.92 16.08
CA LEU A 235 6.60 12.05 16.87
C LEU A 235 6.57 11.81 18.38
N ASP A 236 5.80 10.85 18.88
CA ASP A 236 5.71 10.55 20.32
C ASP A 236 7.02 9.96 20.88
N GLY A 237 7.91 9.47 20.01
CA GLY A 237 9.20 8.88 20.33
C GLY A 237 9.16 7.56 21.11
N LYS A 238 7.97 6.99 21.33
CA LYS A 238 7.75 5.76 22.10
C LYS A 238 7.48 4.55 21.22
N GLN A 239 7.01 4.78 19.99
CA GLN A 239 6.75 3.71 19.04
C GLN A 239 8.05 3.10 18.51
N PRO A 240 8.03 1.83 18.07
CA PRO A 240 9.21 1.18 17.49
C PRO A 240 9.77 1.99 16.32
N ALA A 241 11.09 2.08 16.26
CA ALA A 241 11.84 2.88 15.29
C ALA A 241 12.49 2.01 14.20
N ALA A 242 13.04 2.63 13.15
CA ALA A 242 13.69 1.98 12.02
C ALA A 242 12.83 0.84 11.40
N PRO A 243 11.60 1.13 10.93
CA PRO A 243 10.67 0.08 10.52
C PRO A 243 11.16 -0.66 9.27
N ASN A 244 10.96 -1.97 9.19
CA ASN A 244 11.28 -2.74 7.97
C ASN A 244 10.46 -4.01 7.73
N PHE A 245 9.41 -4.23 8.52
CA PHE A 245 8.33 -5.15 8.18
C PHE A 245 6.99 -4.47 8.41
N PHE A 246 6.01 -4.72 7.53
CA PHE A 246 4.68 -4.14 7.59
C PHE A 246 3.60 -5.18 7.28
N LEU A 247 2.46 -5.08 7.93
CA LEU A 247 1.27 -5.87 7.65
C LEU A 247 0.06 -4.94 7.50
N GLU A 248 -0.69 -5.12 6.43
CA GLU A 248 -2.01 -4.54 6.23
C GLU A 248 -3.06 -5.64 6.25
N ILE A 249 -4.20 -5.34 6.86
CA ILE A 249 -5.40 -6.19 6.81
C ILE A 249 -6.36 -5.55 5.83
N ALA A 250 -6.72 -6.27 4.77
CA ALA A 250 -7.71 -5.82 3.81
C ALA A 250 -9.11 -6.20 4.32
N PRO A 251 -9.96 -5.19 4.64
CA PRO A 251 -11.34 -5.43 5.05
C PRO A 251 -12.17 -6.09 3.92
N PRO A 252 -13.33 -6.69 4.25
CA PRO A 252 -14.21 -7.42 3.33
C PRO A 252 -14.96 -6.48 2.38
N GLN A 253 -14.22 -5.80 1.50
CA GLN A 253 -14.78 -4.90 0.51
C GLN A 253 -14.00 -5.04 -0.80
N PRO A 254 -14.68 -5.08 -1.97
CA PRO A 254 -14.05 -5.41 -3.26
C PRO A 254 -12.81 -4.58 -3.61
N VAL A 255 -12.75 -3.32 -3.17
CA VAL A 255 -11.65 -2.39 -3.49
C VAL A 255 -10.57 -2.32 -2.42
N SER A 256 -10.86 -2.80 -1.22
CA SER A 256 -9.98 -2.67 -0.06
C SER A 256 -8.70 -3.48 -0.18
N LYS A 257 -8.72 -4.60 -0.92
CA LYS A 257 -7.51 -5.36 -1.24
C LYS A 257 -6.55 -4.54 -2.09
N ILE A 258 -7.04 -3.84 -3.11
CA ILE A 258 -6.23 -2.98 -3.98
C ILE A 258 -5.62 -1.84 -3.14
N PHE A 259 -6.41 -1.17 -2.31
CA PHE A 259 -5.90 -0.11 -1.43
C PHE A 259 -4.88 -0.63 -0.42
N SER A 260 -5.10 -1.81 0.15
CA SER A 260 -4.17 -2.43 1.09
C SER A 260 -2.85 -2.78 0.40
N HIS A 261 -2.87 -3.24 -0.85
CA HIS A 261 -1.65 -3.40 -1.65
C HIS A 261 -0.92 -2.08 -1.84
N ILE A 262 -1.64 -1.01 -2.21
CA ILE A 262 -1.04 0.34 -2.33
C ILE A 262 -0.40 0.77 -1.01
N LYS A 263 -1.11 0.61 0.11
CA LYS A 263 -0.61 0.97 1.44
C LYS A 263 0.64 0.18 1.78
N ALA A 264 0.62 -1.14 1.64
CA ALA A 264 1.74 -2.05 1.90
C ALA A 264 2.99 -1.67 1.09
N GLN A 265 2.79 -1.35 -0.19
CA GLN A 265 3.85 -0.87 -1.08
C GLN A 265 4.40 0.48 -0.64
N TYR A 266 3.53 1.42 -0.29
CA TYR A 266 3.90 2.76 0.15
C TYR A 266 4.65 2.72 1.48
N VAL A 267 4.20 1.97 2.49
CA VAL A 267 4.95 1.80 3.76
C VAL A 267 6.28 1.09 3.55
N GLY A 268 6.33 0.13 2.63
CA GLY A 268 7.57 -0.54 2.22
C GLY A 268 8.66 0.46 1.79
N THR A 269 8.30 1.57 1.15
CA THR A 269 9.27 2.60 0.76
C THR A 269 9.91 3.33 1.94
N TYR A 270 9.16 3.60 3.00
CA TYR A 270 9.70 4.17 4.23
C TYR A 270 10.69 3.20 4.88
N GLY A 271 10.39 1.90 4.87
CA GLY A 271 11.31 0.89 5.35
C GLY A 271 12.61 0.83 4.54
N VAL A 272 12.55 0.93 3.21
CA VAL A 272 13.76 0.95 2.36
C VAL A 272 14.62 2.16 2.68
N ARG A 273 14.03 3.34 2.86
CA ARG A 273 14.75 4.54 3.28
C ARG A 273 15.42 4.37 4.64
N ALA A 274 14.74 3.76 5.62
CA ALA A 274 15.31 3.49 6.93
C ALA A 274 16.51 2.54 6.85
N MET A 275 16.37 1.42 6.13
CA MET A 275 17.44 0.43 6.02
C MET A 275 18.63 0.97 5.22
N GLU A 276 18.40 1.74 4.15
CA GLU A 276 19.49 2.37 3.39
C GLU A 276 20.17 3.49 4.18
N PHE A 277 19.46 4.23 5.03
CA PHE A 277 20.07 5.19 5.96
C PHE A 277 21.04 4.49 6.92
N LEU A 278 20.60 3.41 7.57
CA LEU A 278 21.45 2.64 8.50
C LEU A 278 22.67 2.05 7.78
N LYS A 279 22.47 1.44 6.61
CA LYS A 279 23.54 0.85 5.79
C LYS A 279 24.59 1.86 5.31
N ASN A 280 24.18 3.12 5.12
CA ASN A 280 25.06 4.19 4.64
C ASN A 280 25.50 5.15 5.74
N TYR A 281 25.16 4.86 7.00
CA TYR A 281 25.52 5.69 8.13
C TYR A 281 27.04 5.90 8.21
N GLY A 282 27.47 7.16 8.29
CA GLY A 282 28.89 7.54 8.35
C GLY A 282 29.66 7.46 7.02
N LYS A 283 29.02 7.14 5.89
CA LYS A 283 29.66 7.19 4.56
C LYS A 283 29.53 8.58 3.93
N GLU A 284 30.58 9.02 3.25
CA GLU A 284 30.54 10.29 2.47
C GLU A 284 29.63 10.19 1.24
N LYS A 285 29.53 9.00 0.64
CA LYS A 285 28.67 8.71 -0.52
C LYS A 285 27.84 7.46 -0.27
N PRO A 286 26.50 7.51 -0.47
CA PRO A 286 25.65 6.33 -0.36
C PRO A 286 26.02 5.25 -1.36
N VAL A 287 25.92 3.98 -0.94
CA VAL A 287 26.14 2.80 -1.77
C VAL A 287 24.88 1.94 -1.74
N TYR A 288 24.13 1.96 -2.83
CA TYR A 288 22.96 1.12 -3.04
C TYR A 288 23.40 -0.21 -3.67
N GLY A 289 22.92 -1.31 -3.12
CA GLY A 289 23.44 -2.64 -3.42
C GLY A 289 22.39 -3.63 -3.91
N GLY A 290 21.14 -3.19 -4.14
CA GLY A 290 20.05 -4.05 -4.56
C GLY A 290 19.70 -5.18 -3.58
N ASN A 291 20.17 -5.12 -2.33
CA ASN A 291 19.82 -6.08 -1.30
C ASN A 291 18.46 -5.70 -0.71
N ALA A 292 17.57 -6.68 -0.62
CA ALA A 292 16.30 -6.51 0.03
C ALA A 292 16.38 -6.86 1.52
N TYR A 293 15.95 -5.92 2.36
CA TYR A 293 15.88 -6.02 3.82
C TYR A 293 14.50 -5.67 4.37
N VAL A 294 13.54 -5.41 3.48
CA VAL A 294 12.26 -4.81 3.80
C VAL A 294 11.17 -5.64 3.16
N PHE A 295 10.16 -5.96 3.96
CA PHE A 295 9.03 -6.78 3.54
C PHE A 295 7.72 -6.10 3.94
N SER A 296 6.68 -6.33 3.16
CA SER A 296 5.31 -6.01 3.57
C SER A 296 4.40 -7.19 3.24
N ALA A 297 3.25 -7.26 3.91
CA ALA A 297 2.24 -8.25 3.62
C ALA A 297 0.84 -7.66 3.63
N VAL A 298 -0.05 -8.24 2.85
CA VAL A 298 -1.48 -7.93 2.84
C VAL A 298 -2.26 -9.21 3.05
N PHE A 299 -3.09 -9.23 4.08
CA PHE A 299 -4.02 -10.33 4.32
C PHE A 299 -5.46 -9.88 4.08
N GLY A 300 -6.15 -10.51 3.13
CA GLY A 300 -7.58 -10.33 2.92
C GLY A 300 -8.40 -11.23 3.84
N VAL A 301 -9.24 -10.61 4.67
CA VAL A 301 -10.06 -11.33 5.66
C VAL A 301 -11.15 -12.15 4.97
N GLU A 302 -11.77 -11.60 3.93
CA GLU A 302 -12.89 -12.22 3.21
C GLU A 302 -12.45 -13.37 2.28
N ASP A 303 -11.35 -13.17 1.54
CA ASP A 303 -10.84 -14.14 0.56
C ASP A 303 -9.76 -15.06 1.11
N TYR A 304 -9.40 -14.89 2.40
CA TYR A 304 -8.35 -15.63 3.10
C TYR A 304 -7.06 -15.70 2.29
N HIS A 305 -6.64 -14.58 1.70
CA HIS A 305 -5.50 -14.53 0.81
C HIS A 305 -4.38 -13.68 1.40
N LEU A 306 -3.16 -14.22 1.41
CA LEU A 306 -1.96 -13.52 1.86
C LEU A 306 -1.04 -13.24 0.67
N ASP A 307 -0.76 -11.96 0.44
CA ASP A 307 0.29 -11.50 -0.46
C ASP A 307 1.49 -11.00 0.35
N ILE A 308 2.70 -11.41 -0.02
CA ILE A 308 3.95 -10.95 0.61
C ILE A 308 4.79 -10.25 -0.44
N PHE A 309 5.25 -9.05 -0.10
CA PHE A 309 6.06 -8.18 -0.94
C PHE A 309 7.44 -7.97 -0.34
N LEU A 310 8.40 -7.77 -1.22
CA LEU A 310 9.78 -7.44 -0.94
C LEU A 310 10.08 -6.06 -1.54
N HIS A 311 10.80 -5.22 -0.81
CA HIS A 311 11.15 -3.87 -1.26
C HIS A 311 12.67 -3.66 -1.23
N TYR A 312 13.21 -3.04 -2.28
CA TYR A 312 14.63 -2.78 -2.42
C TYR A 312 14.93 -1.58 -3.33
N GLN A 313 16.12 -1.00 -3.19
CA GLN A 313 16.62 0.07 -4.06
C GLN A 313 17.84 -0.43 -4.84
N LEU A 314 17.81 -0.25 -6.15
CA LEU A 314 18.91 -0.64 -7.04
C LEU A 314 20.06 0.37 -6.99
N ALA A 315 21.24 -0.11 -7.36
CA ALA A 315 22.39 0.75 -7.57
C ALA A 315 22.16 1.69 -8.76
N ALA A 316 22.78 2.86 -8.69
CA ALA A 316 23.01 3.71 -9.84
C ALA A 316 23.62 2.94 -11.01
N ASP A 317 23.12 3.18 -12.23
CA ASP A 317 23.81 2.71 -13.44
C ASP A 317 25.19 3.41 -13.55
N PRO A 318 26.30 2.67 -13.67
CA PRO A 318 27.63 3.24 -13.87
C PRO A 318 27.74 4.19 -15.07
N ASP A 319 26.87 4.02 -16.08
CA ASP A 319 26.91 4.78 -17.33
C ASP A 319 26.17 6.14 -17.26
N GLY A 320 25.79 6.59 -16.06
CA GLY A 320 25.17 7.90 -15.86
C GLY A 320 23.74 8.01 -16.37
N GLY A 321 23.10 6.87 -16.68
CA GLY A 321 21.66 6.77 -16.81
C GLY A 321 21.01 7.17 -15.49
N THR A 322 19.96 7.98 -15.55
CA THR A 322 19.27 8.57 -14.39
C THR A 322 19.11 7.54 -13.28
N ILE A 323 19.91 7.68 -12.22
CA ILE A 323 19.61 7.06 -10.93
C ILE A 323 18.28 7.67 -10.55
N THR A 324 17.20 6.94 -10.77
CA THR A 324 15.96 7.33 -10.14
C THR A 324 16.07 6.82 -8.72
N ASP A 325 15.77 7.65 -7.73
CA ASP A 325 15.59 7.27 -6.32
C ASP A 325 14.40 6.31 -6.16
N THR A 326 14.35 5.29 -7.01
CA THR A 326 13.22 4.43 -7.25
C THR A 326 13.33 3.22 -6.38
N ILE A 327 12.27 2.99 -5.65
CA ILE A 327 12.12 1.82 -4.81
C ILE A 327 11.34 0.79 -5.62
N HIS A 328 11.96 -0.37 -5.79
CA HIS A 328 11.38 -1.52 -6.45
C HIS A 328 10.59 -2.34 -5.44
N THR A 329 9.40 -2.77 -5.87
CA THR A 329 8.59 -3.72 -5.11
C THR A 329 8.32 -4.96 -5.94
N PHE A 330 8.63 -6.11 -5.37
CA PHE A 330 8.41 -7.43 -5.95
C PHE A 330 7.43 -8.24 -5.09
N ARG A 331 6.42 -8.86 -5.70
CA ARG A 331 5.53 -9.79 -4.98
C ARG A 331 6.19 -11.16 -4.89
N MET A 332 6.68 -11.48 -3.70
CA MET A 332 7.44 -12.70 -3.42
C MET A 332 6.55 -13.93 -3.31
N ASP A 333 5.39 -13.80 -2.68
CA ASP A 333 4.45 -14.91 -2.48
C ASP A 333 3.00 -14.41 -2.51
N SER A 334 2.08 -15.32 -2.86
CA SER A 334 0.66 -15.05 -3.00
C SER A 334 -0.12 -16.35 -2.82
N VAL A 335 -0.69 -16.55 -1.63
CA VAL A 335 -1.21 -17.85 -1.19
C VAL A 335 -2.61 -17.71 -0.61
N SER A 336 -3.50 -18.63 -0.97
CA SER A 336 -4.79 -18.80 -0.29
C SER A 336 -4.63 -19.68 0.94
N LEU A 337 -5.19 -19.23 2.07
CA LEU A 337 -5.12 -19.89 3.38
C LEU A 337 -6.35 -20.78 3.66
N TRP A 338 -7.12 -21.12 2.62
CA TRP A 338 -8.39 -21.86 2.78
C TRP A 338 -8.26 -23.26 3.37
N ASN A 339 -7.11 -23.92 3.17
CA ASN A 339 -6.86 -25.26 3.72
C ASN A 339 -5.76 -25.22 4.78
N ASN A 340 -5.79 -26.18 5.72
CA ASN A 340 -4.87 -26.21 6.85
C ASN A 340 -3.39 -26.27 6.43
N ALA A 341 -3.07 -26.97 5.34
CA ALA A 341 -1.70 -27.13 4.88
C ALA A 341 -1.14 -25.82 4.28
N SER A 342 -1.93 -25.13 3.46
CA SER A 342 -1.56 -23.84 2.87
C SER A 342 -1.59 -22.71 3.89
N CYS A 343 -2.54 -22.74 4.84
CA CYS A 343 -2.58 -21.82 5.98
C CYS A 343 -1.28 -21.88 6.79
N ARG A 344 -0.89 -23.08 7.25
CA ARG A 344 0.36 -23.25 8.02
C ARG A 344 1.60 -22.90 7.20
N GLN A 345 1.60 -23.18 5.89
CA GLN A 345 2.69 -22.77 5.00
C GLN A 345 2.79 -21.24 4.92
N ALA A 346 1.68 -20.55 4.64
CA ALA A 346 1.65 -19.10 4.47
C ALA A 346 2.02 -18.37 5.77
N VAL A 347 1.49 -18.80 6.91
CA VAL A 347 1.86 -18.24 8.22
C VAL A 347 3.34 -18.48 8.53
N ALA A 348 3.87 -19.67 8.21
CA ALA A 348 5.30 -19.93 8.37
C ALA A 348 6.15 -19.04 7.45
N THR A 349 5.74 -18.79 6.21
CA THR A 349 6.40 -17.82 5.31
C THR A 349 6.38 -16.42 5.90
N LEU A 350 5.21 -15.94 6.34
CA LEU A 350 5.04 -14.62 6.95
C LEU A 350 5.98 -14.43 8.15
N ARG A 351 5.94 -15.35 9.10
CA ARG A 351 6.78 -15.31 10.31
C ARG A 351 8.28 -15.42 9.98
N SER A 352 8.63 -16.23 8.98
CA SER A 352 10.02 -16.32 8.51
C SER A 352 10.53 -14.99 7.94
N VAL A 353 9.75 -14.31 7.09
CA VAL A 353 10.19 -13.01 6.53
C VAL A 353 10.23 -11.92 7.60
N ARG A 354 9.34 -11.96 8.59
CA ARG A 354 9.40 -11.06 9.76
C ARG A 354 10.70 -11.22 10.54
N ALA A 355 11.05 -12.45 10.88
CA ALA A 355 12.31 -12.76 11.57
C ALA A 355 13.53 -12.31 10.75
N MET A 356 13.56 -12.60 9.45
CA MET A 356 14.65 -12.17 8.56
C MET A 356 14.76 -10.64 8.46
N ALA A 357 13.63 -9.93 8.43
CA ALA A 357 13.60 -8.47 8.48
C ALA A 357 14.19 -7.97 9.80
N ALA A 358 13.77 -8.52 10.94
CA ALA A 358 14.30 -8.12 12.25
C ALA A 358 15.82 -8.31 12.34
N GLU A 359 16.33 -9.48 11.95
CA GLU A 359 17.77 -9.78 11.94
C GLU A 359 18.56 -8.83 11.02
N ALA A 360 18.01 -8.52 9.83
CA ALA A 360 18.62 -7.55 8.94
C ALA A 360 18.66 -6.14 9.54
N ARG A 361 17.57 -5.72 10.19
CA ARG A 361 17.49 -4.43 10.88
C ARG A 361 18.52 -4.34 12.00
N GLU A 362 18.60 -5.35 12.86
CA GLU A 362 19.55 -5.41 13.97
C GLU A 362 21.00 -5.33 13.48
N MET A 363 21.34 -6.11 12.45
CA MET A 363 22.67 -6.07 11.82
C MET A 363 23.01 -4.68 11.26
N LEU A 364 22.05 -3.99 10.64
CA LEU A 364 22.25 -2.65 10.09
C LEU A 364 22.33 -1.57 11.19
N VAL A 365 21.55 -1.72 12.26
CA VAL A 365 21.64 -0.86 13.45
C VAL A 365 23.00 -0.99 14.12
N ASP A 366 23.47 -2.22 14.34
CA ASP A 366 24.79 -2.49 14.93
C ASP A 366 25.91 -1.93 14.04
N HIS A 367 25.79 -2.10 12.72
CA HIS A 367 26.69 -1.50 11.76
C HIS A 367 26.76 0.02 11.92
N ALA A 368 25.61 0.70 11.94
CA ALA A 368 25.54 2.16 12.06
C ALA A 368 26.10 2.63 13.41
N LEU A 369 25.76 1.95 14.51
CA LEU A 369 26.26 2.26 15.85
C LEU A 369 27.78 2.14 15.94
N SER A 370 28.39 1.17 15.24
CA SER A 370 29.85 1.01 15.16
C SER A 370 30.57 2.19 14.48
N LYS A 371 29.82 3.06 13.79
CA LYS A 371 30.34 4.25 13.09
C LYS A 371 30.08 5.55 13.84
N VAL A 372 29.33 5.52 14.94
CA VAL A 372 29.16 6.69 15.81
C VAL A 372 30.52 7.03 16.43
N LYS A 373 30.95 8.27 16.28
CA LYS A 373 32.22 8.78 16.84
C LYS A 373 32.02 9.38 18.22
#